data_AF-A0A845WK92-F1
#
_entry.id   AF-A0A845WK92-F1
#
_cell.length_a   1.000
_cell.length_b   1.000
_cell.length_c   1.000
_cell.angle_alpha   90.00
_cell.angle_beta   90.00
_cell.angle_gamma   90.00
#
_symmetry.space_group_name_H-M   'P 1'
#
loop_
_entity.id
_entity.type
_entity.pdbx_description
1 polymer ?
#
loop_
_entity_poly.entity_id
_entity_poly.type
_entity_poly.pdbx_seq_one_letter_code
_entity_poly.pdbx_strand_id
1 'polypeptide(L)'
;MINTINPGKKRPLDILSQIAKNHSSLQPRLTRPVVGVSLLVVSAITLPTPTLAQIPSIKVPAPPSPIEVPASTSPIEVPAPPSIADFIEVNQGNTVSAATPPVRNSLPPDRAYTLDAGDVLTMNIFDVDEYSGQYQVLVNGSLNLPLIGSVVVRGKTLDQASELVTSAFSVYIKRPVVSLGLVKARPLKISVAGEVSRPGAYTMGLNEGQQFPSLTQAINLAGGATLTADVKQVELRRRESSGQRNTYYINLQQLINRSDIRQDVTLRDGDEILLRTTTAINPEQTRLLSNASFAANASRPIQVAVVGEVVNPGAYVVKGETLGNNNINIGSADIRSTNAPPTVTQAIAIAGGITQDANVRQVKVRRLTQGGTQQEIALDFWQLLRQGDLTQDILLKEGDTILVTKADEIAPEVALALADSNLSAAAIPVNVVGQVQRPGNVQVKPNSPLNEALLAAGGFDDVRAEKGSVELVRLNRNGTVEKRDIQIDFTAPVNEETNPTLQPNDVIIVKRDGVARTADNVERISRPASGIFNLIELPIRLFNLLF
;
A
#
# COMPACT_ATOMS: atom_id res chain seq x y z
N MET A 1 -16.76 34.06 47.78
CA MET A 1 -16.08 34.78 48.88
C MET A 1 -15.05 33.85 49.48
N ILE A 2 -13.81 34.22 49.82
CA ILE A 2 -12.86 35.23 49.31
C ILE A 2 -11.50 34.50 49.34
N ASN A 3 -10.63 34.66 48.34
CA ASN A 3 -9.23 34.25 48.47
C ASN A 3 -8.32 35.30 47.85
N THR A 4 -7.45 35.92 48.64
CA THR A 4 -6.39 36.85 48.18
C THR A 4 -5.34 37.00 49.27
N ILE A 5 -4.15 36.47 49.04
CA ILE A 5 -2.91 36.89 49.72
C ILE A 5 -1.82 37.09 48.66
N ASN A 6 -1.63 38.36 48.30
CA ASN A 6 -0.38 39.12 48.06
C ASN A 6 0.99 38.42 48.32
N PRO A 7 2.15 39.00 47.90
CA PRO A 7 2.48 39.60 46.60
C PRO A 7 3.94 39.34 46.09
N GLY A 8 4.20 39.68 44.82
CA GLY A 8 5.30 40.61 44.50
C GLY A 8 6.57 40.13 43.77
N LYS A 9 6.76 40.61 42.52
CA LYS A 9 7.88 41.54 42.16
C LYS A 9 7.79 42.09 40.72
N LYS A 10 7.72 43.43 40.64
CA LYS A 10 8.30 44.37 39.65
C LYS A 10 8.32 44.01 38.13
N ARG A 11 7.57 44.81 37.35
CA ARG A 11 8.00 45.37 36.04
C ARG A 11 8.18 46.88 36.20
N PRO A 12 9.01 47.55 35.38
CA PRO A 12 8.55 48.79 34.74
C PRO A 12 9.13 49.10 33.34
N LEU A 13 8.34 49.84 32.54
CA LEU A 13 8.74 50.68 31.39
C LEU A 13 9.37 49.94 30.16
N ASP A 14 9.31 50.43 28.92
CA ASP A 14 8.86 51.74 28.41
C ASP A 14 8.22 51.67 27.01
N ILE A 15 7.62 52.78 26.58
CA ILE A 15 7.00 52.99 25.25
C ILE A 15 7.85 54.01 24.44
N LEU A 16 7.81 53.92 23.09
CA LEU A 16 8.48 54.76 22.07
C LEU A 16 9.96 54.48 21.75
N SER A 17 10.24 53.99 20.53
CA SER A 17 10.88 54.79 19.45
C SER A 17 11.26 53.92 18.21
N GLN A 18 11.32 54.57 17.04
CA GLN A 18 12.11 54.20 15.83
C GLN A 18 11.87 52.78 15.25
N ILE A 19 11.23 52.56 14.09
CA ILE A 19 11.38 53.16 12.75
C ILE A 19 12.86 53.31 12.32
N ALA A 20 13.17 52.67 11.18
CA ALA A 20 14.42 52.70 10.41
C ALA A 20 15.62 51.88 10.95
N LYS A 21 15.82 50.69 10.35
CA LYS A 21 17.04 50.35 9.57
C LYS A 21 16.92 48.98 8.89
N ASN A 22 17.22 48.96 7.59
CA ASN A 22 17.75 47.86 6.75
C ASN A 22 16.97 46.52 6.73
N HIS A 23 16.75 45.87 5.59
CA HIS A 23 17.70 45.68 4.50
C HIS A 23 17.15 46.06 3.12
N SER A 24 17.99 46.77 2.35
CA SER A 24 17.89 46.85 0.89
C SER A 24 19.05 46.07 0.29
N SER A 25 18.76 45.12 -0.60
CA SER A 25 19.63 44.76 -1.74
C SER A 25 18.96 43.70 -2.62
N LEU A 26 18.19 44.13 -3.62
CA LEU A 26 17.94 43.31 -4.80
C LEU A 26 19.22 43.30 -5.64
N GLN A 27 19.71 42.12 -6.04
CA GLN A 27 20.58 41.99 -7.20
C GLN A 27 20.09 40.85 -8.11
N PRO A 28 19.98 41.07 -9.43
CA PRO A 28 19.60 40.02 -10.37
C PRO A 28 20.82 39.15 -10.73
N ARG A 29 20.61 37.85 -10.94
CA ARG A 29 21.55 37.02 -11.70
C ARG A 29 20.94 36.61 -13.03
N LEU A 30 21.70 36.93 -14.07
CA LEU A 30 21.39 36.60 -15.45
C LEU A 30 21.43 35.10 -15.70
N THR A 31 20.47 34.59 -16.47
CA THR A 31 20.62 33.35 -17.24
C THR A 31 20.05 33.55 -18.63
N ARG A 32 20.87 33.26 -19.64
CA ARG A 32 20.56 33.44 -21.07
C ARG A 32 19.59 32.36 -21.56
N PRO A 33 18.71 32.63 -22.53
CA PRO A 33 18.14 31.58 -23.36
C PRO A 33 19.19 31.11 -24.38
N VAL A 34 19.59 29.85 -24.30
CA VAL A 34 20.34 29.20 -25.39
C VAL A 34 19.33 28.44 -26.23
N VAL A 35 19.10 28.92 -27.45
CA VAL A 35 18.31 28.21 -28.46
C VAL A 35 19.18 27.06 -29.00
N GLY A 36 18.98 25.86 -28.45
CA GLY A 36 19.58 24.63 -28.94
C GLY A 36 18.74 24.00 -30.03
N VAL A 37 19.09 24.24 -31.31
CA VAL A 37 18.52 23.50 -32.45
C VAL A 37 19.18 22.13 -32.50
N SER A 38 18.49 21.09 -32.01
CA SER A 38 18.93 19.70 -32.19
C SER A 38 18.47 19.17 -33.54
N LEU A 39 19.40 19.13 -34.48
CA LEU A 39 19.25 18.50 -35.79
C LEU A 39 19.13 16.97 -35.62
N LEU A 40 17.94 16.41 -35.85
CA LEU A 40 17.70 14.98 -35.70
C LEU A 40 18.13 14.24 -36.98
N VAL A 41 19.32 13.63 -36.94
CA VAL A 41 19.84 12.80 -38.03
C VAL A 41 19.05 11.49 -38.08
N VAL A 42 18.23 11.33 -39.13
CA VAL A 42 17.50 10.08 -39.41
C VAL A 42 18.47 9.08 -40.04
N SER A 43 19.09 8.23 -39.21
CA SER A 43 19.78 7.04 -39.68
C SER A 43 18.76 5.94 -40.01
N ALA A 44 18.54 5.70 -41.30
CA ALA A 44 17.64 4.65 -41.76
C ALA A 44 18.23 3.25 -41.48
N ILE A 45 17.70 2.57 -40.46
CA ILE A 45 17.96 1.14 -40.23
C ILE A 45 16.92 0.35 -41.01
N THR A 46 17.34 -0.26 -42.13
CA THR A 46 16.52 -1.20 -42.89
C THR A 46 16.39 -2.51 -42.13
N LEU A 47 15.23 -2.74 -41.51
CA LEU A 47 14.88 -4.05 -40.95
C LEU A 47 14.52 -5.02 -42.08
N PRO A 48 15.05 -6.26 -42.09
CA PRO A 48 14.72 -7.25 -43.11
C PRO A 48 13.28 -7.78 -42.93
N THR A 49 12.60 -8.01 -44.06
CA THR A 49 11.27 -8.61 -44.10
C THR A 49 11.30 -10.07 -43.61
N PRO A 50 10.37 -10.51 -42.73
CA PRO A 50 10.25 -11.92 -42.38
C PRO A 50 9.68 -12.72 -43.57
N THR A 51 10.47 -13.67 -44.06
CA THR A 51 10.08 -14.60 -45.12
C THR A 51 8.93 -15.51 -44.67
N LEU A 52 7.96 -15.74 -45.55
CA LEU A 52 6.81 -16.62 -45.31
C LEU A 52 7.27 -18.09 -45.25
N ALA A 53 7.44 -18.63 -44.04
CA ALA A 53 7.77 -20.04 -43.84
C ALA A 53 6.54 -20.94 -44.03
N GLN A 54 6.71 -22.04 -44.78
CA GLN A 54 5.64 -23.02 -45.03
C GLN A 54 5.28 -23.79 -43.76
N ILE A 55 3.99 -23.90 -43.47
CA ILE A 55 3.45 -24.74 -42.40
C ILE A 55 3.42 -26.20 -42.90
N PRO A 56 3.97 -27.18 -42.17
CA PRO A 56 3.82 -28.59 -42.53
C PRO A 56 2.39 -29.08 -42.21
N SER A 57 1.76 -29.78 -43.16
CA SER A 57 0.40 -30.30 -43.03
C SER A 57 0.26 -31.28 -41.87
N ILE A 58 -0.56 -30.94 -40.88
CA ILE A 58 -0.94 -31.85 -39.78
C ILE A 58 -1.91 -32.91 -40.34
N LYS A 59 -1.53 -34.19 -40.22
CA LYS A 59 -2.39 -35.31 -40.61
C LYS A 59 -3.38 -35.62 -39.51
N VAL A 60 -4.67 -35.40 -39.78
CA VAL A 60 -5.78 -35.70 -38.86
C VAL A 60 -5.88 -37.22 -38.64
N PRO A 61 -5.91 -37.72 -37.38
CA PRO A 61 -6.21 -39.12 -37.09
C PRO A 61 -7.71 -39.41 -37.26
N ALA A 62 -8.04 -40.62 -37.73
CA ALA A 62 -9.42 -41.05 -37.95
C ALA A 62 -10.18 -41.28 -36.63
N PRO A 63 -11.53 -41.14 -36.62
CA PRO A 63 -12.33 -41.42 -35.43
C PRO A 63 -12.31 -42.91 -35.07
N PRO A 64 -12.35 -43.27 -33.78
CA PRO A 64 -12.43 -44.66 -33.34
C PRO A 64 -13.82 -45.27 -33.61
N SER A 65 -13.85 -46.57 -33.88
CA SER A 65 -15.08 -47.35 -34.12
C SER A 65 -15.98 -47.43 -32.87
N PRO A 66 -17.30 -47.67 -33.04
CA PRO A 66 -18.20 -47.92 -31.91
C PRO A 66 -17.79 -49.18 -31.13
N ILE A 67 -17.87 -49.10 -29.79
CA ILE A 67 -17.63 -50.24 -28.91
C ILE A 67 -18.95 -51.00 -28.75
N GLU A 68 -18.99 -52.27 -29.16
CA GLU A 68 -20.10 -53.17 -28.86
C GLU A 68 -20.13 -53.52 -27.37
N VAL A 69 -21.34 -53.54 -26.79
CA VAL A 69 -21.56 -53.88 -25.38
C VAL A 69 -22.03 -55.33 -25.28
N PRO A 70 -21.20 -56.27 -24.77
CA PRO A 70 -21.69 -57.61 -24.44
C PRO A 70 -22.51 -57.55 -23.14
N ALA A 71 -23.79 -57.91 -23.23
CA ALA A 71 -24.60 -58.15 -22.05
C ALA A 71 -24.16 -59.47 -21.38
N SER A 72 -23.79 -59.40 -20.09
CA SER A 72 -23.62 -60.59 -19.25
C SER A 72 -24.31 -60.37 -17.91
N THR A 73 -25.31 -61.18 -17.65
CA THR A 73 -26.06 -61.20 -16.38
C THR A 73 -25.36 -62.10 -15.37
N SER A 74 -24.99 -61.55 -14.22
CA SER A 74 -24.63 -62.34 -13.03
C SER A 74 -25.03 -61.56 -11.77
N PRO A 75 -25.63 -62.20 -10.75
CA PRO A 75 -26.05 -61.50 -9.54
C PRO A 75 -24.86 -60.99 -8.72
N ILE A 76 -24.98 -59.79 -8.15
CA ILE A 76 -24.01 -59.26 -7.19
C ILE A 76 -24.34 -59.88 -5.81
N GLU A 77 -23.49 -60.80 -5.36
CA GLU A 77 -23.50 -61.27 -3.97
C GLU A 77 -22.76 -60.24 -3.10
N VAL A 78 -23.37 -59.83 -1.98
CA VAL A 78 -22.82 -58.81 -1.08
C VAL A 78 -21.96 -59.49 0.00
N PRO A 79 -20.64 -59.33 0.01
CA PRO A 79 -19.80 -59.87 1.09
C PRO A 79 -20.02 -59.10 2.39
N ALA A 80 -20.06 -59.84 3.50
CA ALA A 80 -20.14 -59.25 4.84
C ALA A 80 -18.87 -58.45 5.20
N PRO A 81 -18.97 -57.40 6.03
CA PRO A 81 -17.81 -56.61 6.43
C PRO A 81 -16.84 -57.42 7.31
N PRO A 82 -15.52 -57.23 7.17
CA PRO A 82 -14.51 -57.95 7.96
C PRO A 82 -14.53 -57.56 9.44
N SER A 83 -14.14 -58.51 10.30
CA SER A 83 -14.09 -58.32 11.75
C SER A 83 -12.87 -57.49 12.18
N ILE A 84 -12.98 -56.81 13.32
CA ILE A 84 -12.01 -55.83 13.84
C ILE A 84 -10.72 -56.50 14.39
N ALA A 85 -10.61 -57.83 14.33
CA ALA A 85 -9.49 -58.60 14.89
C ALA A 85 -8.19 -58.58 14.04
N ASP A 86 -8.27 -58.30 12.73
CA ASP A 86 -7.15 -58.52 11.79
C ASP A 86 -6.23 -57.29 11.59
N PHE A 87 -6.39 -56.23 12.40
CA PHE A 87 -5.60 -54.98 12.29
C PHE A 87 -4.37 -54.89 13.21
N ILE A 88 -4.00 -55.99 13.87
CA ILE A 88 -2.77 -56.06 14.66
C ILE A 88 -1.79 -57.01 13.96
N GLU A 89 -0.58 -56.51 13.76
CA GLU A 89 0.64 -57.20 13.25
C GLU A 89 0.96 -57.01 11.75
N VAL A 90 2.27 -57.03 11.45
CA VAL A 90 2.92 -56.82 10.14
C VAL A 90 2.91 -55.39 9.57
N ASN A 91 3.73 -54.52 10.18
CA ASN A 91 4.56 -53.58 9.40
C ASN A 91 5.84 -53.16 10.18
N GLN A 92 6.69 -54.14 10.48
CA GLN A 92 8.09 -53.86 10.85
C GLN A 92 8.93 -53.86 9.57
N GLY A 93 9.51 -52.72 9.21
CA GLY A 93 10.47 -52.65 8.10
C GLY A 93 10.16 -51.65 6.98
N ASN A 94 9.89 -50.38 7.32
CA ASN A 94 10.17 -49.28 6.39
C ASN A 94 10.38 -47.97 7.16
N THR A 95 11.62 -47.71 7.60
CA THR A 95 12.01 -46.44 8.21
C THR A 95 12.18 -45.36 7.13
N VAL A 96 11.06 -44.96 6.53
CA VAL A 96 10.98 -43.67 5.86
C VAL A 96 11.23 -42.63 6.94
N SER A 97 12.36 -41.92 6.84
CA SER A 97 12.75 -40.89 7.79
C SER A 97 11.80 -39.69 7.64
N ALA A 98 10.64 -39.80 8.29
CA ALA A 98 9.76 -38.67 8.52
C ALA A 98 10.53 -37.69 9.41
N ALA A 99 11.08 -36.65 8.80
CA ALA A 99 11.74 -35.57 9.51
C ALA A 99 10.74 -34.97 10.51
N THR A 100 10.91 -35.29 11.79
CA THR A 100 10.10 -34.74 12.87
C THR A 100 10.13 -33.21 12.77
N PRO A 101 9.00 -32.51 12.64
CA PRO A 101 9.00 -31.05 12.61
C PRO A 101 9.60 -30.53 13.92
N PRO A 102 10.75 -29.82 13.88
CA PRO A 102 11.50 -29.46 15.09
C PRO A 102 10.92 -28.19 15.71
N VAL A 103 9.69 -28.26 16.21
CA VAL A 103 9.03 -27.15 16.93
C VAL A 103 8.45 -27.64 18.24
N ARG A 104 9.33 -27.84 19.23
CA ARG A 104 8.95 -27.45 20.59
C ARG A 104 9.15 -25.94 20.66
N ASN A 105 8.13 -25.20 21.11
CA ASN A 105 8.27 -23.80 21.49
C ASN A 105 9.21 -23.71 22.71
N SER A 106 10.51 -23.75 22.48
CA SER A 106 11.52 -23.41 23.46
C SER A 106 11.59 -21.89 23.53
N LEU A 107 11.06 -21.32 24.61
CA LEU A 107 11.49 -19.98 25.01
C LEU A 107 12.96 -20.08 25.47
N PRO A 108 13.80 -19.07 25.20
CA PRO A 108 15.13 -19.02 25.77
C PRO A 108 15.04 -19.03 27.30
N PRO A 109 15.93 -19.74 28.01
CA PRO A 109 15.97 -19.66 29.46
C PRO A 109 16.34 -18.24 29.87
N ASP A 110 15.54 -17.65 30.75
CA ASP A 110 15.90 -16.41 31.41
C ASP A 110 17.17 -16.64 32.23
N ARG A 111 18.12 -15.71 32.13
CA ARG A 111 19.41 -15.79 32.81
C ARG A 111 19.85 -14.39 33.20
N ALA A 112 20.41 -14.28 34.40
CA ALA A 112 21.05 -13.07 34.88
C ALA A 112 22.08 -12.55 33.89
N TYR A 113 22.25 -11.22 33.88
CA TYR A 113 23.22 -10.53 33.05
C TYR A 113 24.65 -11.01 33.31
N THR A 114 25.40 -11.18 32.23
CA THR A 114 26.80 -11.57 32.27
C THR A 114 27.69 -10.49 31.64
N LEU A 115 28.79 -10.23 32.34
CA LEU A 115 29.78 -9.22 32.01
C LEU A 115 30.54 -9.59 30.73
N ASP A 116 30.88 -8.60 29.92
CA ASP A 116 31.80 -8.71 28.79
C ASP A 116 32.43 -7.35 28.46
N ALA A 117 33.30 -7.32 27.47
CA ALA A 117 33.99 -6.13 26.99
C ALA A 117 33.06 -4.93 26.75
N GLY A 118 33.43 -3.78 27.29
CA GLY A 118 32.71 -2.51 27.13
C GLY A 118 31.79 -2.14 28.30
N ASP A 119 31.48 -3.09 29.20
CA ASP A 119 30.71 -2.81 30.43
C ASP A 119 31.55 -1.95 31.39
N VAL A 120 30.90 -1.01 32.10
CA VAL A 120 31.53 -0.17 33.13
C VAL A 120 30.89 -0.49 34.48
N LEU A 121 31.73 -0.85 35.44
CA LEU A 121 31.36 -1.26 36.78
C LEU A 121 31.82 -0.22 37.80
N THR A 122 31.04 -0.05 38.86
CA THR A 122 31.52 0.57 40.10
C THR A 122 31.95 -0.55 41.03
N MET A 123 33.16 -0.45 41.57
CA MET A 123 33.67 -1.33 42.61
C MET A 123 33.77 -0.55 43.90
N ASN A 124 33.16 -1.08 44.96
CA ASN A 124 33.30 -0.56 46.31
C ASN A 124 33.84 -1.69 47.22
N ILE A 125 35.00 -1.43 47.82
CA ILE A 125 35.64 -2.29 48.81
C ILE A 125 35.40 -1.66 50.18
N PHE A 126 34.69 -2.39 51.05
CA PHE A 126 34.33 -1.89 52.38
C PHE A 126 35.57 -1.47 53.19
N ASP A 127 35.53 -0.24 53.72
CA ASP A 127 36.60 0.40 54.51
C ASP A 127 37.92 0.64 53.72
N VAL A 128 37.89 0.60 52.38
CA VAL A 128 39.06 0.82 51.51
C VAL A 128 38.70 1.64 50.26
N ASP A 129 38.48 2.94 50.47
CA ASP A 129 38.11 3.88 49.39
C ASP A 129 39.20 4.04 48.31
N GLU A 130 40.49 3.90 48.66
CA GLU A 130 41.63 4.11 47.74
C GLU A 130 41.63 3.15 46.52
N TYR A 131 41.05 1.96 46.65
CA TYR A 131 40.89 0.99 45.57
C TYR A 131 39.46 0.90 45.04
N SER A 132 38.55 1.72 45.58
CA SER A 132 37.17 1.82 45.12
C SER A 132 37.06 2.83 43.98
N GLY A 133 36.16 2.60 43.03
CA GLY A 133 36.06 3.45 41.84
C GLY A 133 35.35 2.78 40.65
N GLN A 134 35.41 3.44 39.49
CA GLN A 134 34.83 2.90 38.26
C GLN A 134 35.89 2.18 37.40
N TYR A 135 35.55 0.97 36.95
CA TYR A 135 36.42 0.10 36.17
C TYR A 135 35.68 -0.40 34.93
N GLN A 136 36.32 -0.30 33.76
CA GLN A 136 35.78 -0.80 32.51
C GLN A 136 36.30 -2.21 32.21
N VAL A 137 35.41 -3.10 31.78
CA VAL A 137 35.78 -4.42 31.25
C VAL A 137 36.42 -4.24 29.88
N LEU A 138 37.69 -4.62 29.78
CA LEU A 138 38.52 -4.48 28.58
C LEU A 138 38.13 -5.48 27.49
N VAL A 139 38.64 -5.29 26.26
CA VAL A 139 38.34 -6.11 25.07
C VAL A 139 38.68 -7.60 25.27
N ASN A 140 39.72 -7.90 26.04
CA ASN A 140 40.09 -9.26 26.43
C ASN A 140 39.12 -9.89 27.46
N GLY A 141 38.19 -9.14 28.04
CA GLY A 141 37.22 -9.61 29.02
C GLY A 141 37.68 -9.51 30.49
N SER A 142 38.72 -8.72 30.79
CA SER A 142 39.20 -8.49 32.15
C SER A 142 38.97 -7.07 32.67
N LEU A 143 38.88 -6.95 33.99
CA LEU A 143 39.06 -5.69 34.72
C LEU A 143 40.54 -5.51 35.04
N ASN A 144 41.05 -4.28 34.99
CA ASN A 144 42.38 -3.94 35.49
C ASN A 144 42.23 -3.29 36.87
N LEU A 145 42.61 -3.99 37.94
CA LEU A 145 42.39 -3.59 39.33
C LEU A 145 43.71 -3.24 40.03
N PRO A 146 43.73 -2.28 40.97
CA PRO A 146 44.91 -2.00 41.78
C PRO A 146 45.43 -3.24 42.51
N LEU A 147 46.75 -3.35 42.66
CA LEU A 147 47.50 -4.46 43.31
C LEU A 147 47.37 -5.85 42.65
N ILE A 148 46.19 -6.22 42.14
CA ILE A 148 45.92 -7.52 41.51
C ILE A 148 46.29 -7.52 40.02
N GLY A 149 46.08 -6.40 39.32
CA GLY A 149 46.19 -6.32 37.87
C GLY A 149 44.97 -6.90 37.16
N SER A 150 45.20 -7.72 36.13
CA SER A 150 44.14 -8.17 35.20
C SER A 150 43.32 -9.36 35.72
N VAL A 151 42.04 -9.13 35.99
CA VAL A 151 41.08 -10.15 36.49
C VAL A 151 40.00 -10.44 35.45
N VAL A 152 39.92 -11.68 34.95
CA VAL A 152 38.94 -12.06 33.90
C VAL A 152 37.54 -12.18 34.49
N VAL A 153 36.61 -11.36 33.99
CA VAL A 153 35.19 -11.34 34.42
C VAL A 153 34.20 -11.70 33.30
N ARG A 154 34.66 -11.87 32.04
CA ARG A 154 33.80 -12.29 30.92
C ARG A 154 32.94 -13.51 31.27
N GLY A 155 31.65 -13.41 30.99
CA GLY A 155 30.68 -14.48 31.18
C GLY A 155 30.26 -14.71 32.64
N LYS A 156 30.78 -13.93 33.61
CA LYS A 156 30.37 -13.98 35.02
C LYS A 156 29.19 -13.05 35.28
N THR A 157 28.34 -13.39 36.24
CA THR A 157 27.40 -12.43 36.83
C THR A 157 28.14 -11.42 37.71
N LEU A 158 27.48 -10.34 38.12
CA LEU A 158 28.04 -9.37 39.07
C LEU A 158 28.50 -10.05 40.36
N ASP A 159 27.67 -10.93 40.94
CA ASP A 159 27.98 -11.64 42.19
C ASP A 159 29.22 -12.54 42.05
N GLN A 160 29.27 -13.33 40.97
CA GLN A 160 30.41 -14.20 40.67
C GLN A 160 31.70 -13.43 40.42
N ALA A 161 31.61 -12.26 39.79
CA ALA A 161 32.75 -11.36 39.62
C ALA A 161 33.17 -10.72 40.96
N SER A 162 32.20 -10.36 41.82
CA SER A 162 32.46 -9.79 43.14
C SER A 162 33.17 -10.79 44.07
N GLU A 163 32.76 -12.06 44.06
CA GLU A 163 33.40 -13.14 44.81
C GLU A 163 34.81 -13.43 44.31
N LEU A 164 35.01 -13.44 42.98
CA LEU A 164 36.31 -13.66 42.35
C LEU A 164 37.29 -12.52 42.67
N VAL A 165 36.82 -11.27 42.58
CA VAL A 165 37.61 -10.07 42.94
C VAL A 165 37.89 -10.03 44.45
N THR A 166 36.92 -10.38 45.29
CA THR A 166 37.10 -10.52 46.75
C THR A 166 38.21 -11.53 47.08
N SER A 167 38.17 -12.70 46.44
CA SER A 167 39.20 -13.75 46.59
C SER A 167 40.58 -13.24 46.17
N ALA A 168 40.67 -12.48 45.07
CA ALA A 168 41.94 -11.92 44.60
C ALA A 168 42.50 -10.81 45.51
N PHE A 169 41.65 -9.97 46.11
CA PHE A 169 42.10 -8.97 47.09
C PHE A 169 42.54 -9.56 48.43
N SER A 170 42.16 -10.80 48.76
CA SER A 170 42.44 -11.43 50.07
C SER A 170 43.94 -11.60 50.40
N VAL A 171 44.79 -11.55 49.38
CA VAL A 171 46.27 -11.59 49.52
C VAL A 171 46.82 -10.24 50.04
N TYR A 172 46.13 -9.14 49.75
CA TYR A 172 46.59 -7.78 50.03
C TYR A 172 45.78 -7.07 51.13
N ILE A 173 44.52 -7.46 51.32
CA ILE A 173 43.57 -6.85 52.26
C ILE A 173 43.06 -7.94 53.20
N LYS A 174 42.97 -7.65 54.50
CA LYS A 174 42.53 -8.62 55.51
C LYS A 174 41.00 -8.68 55.60
N ARG A 175 40.40 -9.74 55.03
CA ARG A 175 38.93 -9.95 54.93
C ARG A 175 38.25 -8.83 54.11
N PRO A 176 38.61 -8.67 52.83
CA PRO A 176 37.95 -7.69 51.97
C PRO A 176 36.49 -8.08 51.78
N VAL A 177 35.62 -7.08 51.66
CA VAL A 177 34.24 -7.27 51.20
C VAL A 177 34.08 -6.37 49.98
N VAL A 178 34.09 -6.97 48.79
CA VAL A 178 33.96 -6.24 47.53
C VAL A 178 32.52 -6.35 47.03
N SER A 179 31.98 -5.22 46.59
CA SER A 179 30.71 -5.12 45.88
C SER A 179 30.93 -4.54 44.49
N LEU A 180 30.32 -5.17 43.47
CA LEU A 180 30.33 -4.70 42.09
C LEU A 180 28.91 -4.28 41.67
N GLY A 181 28.76 -3.04 41.21
CA GLY A 181 27.55 -2.53 40.59
C GLY A 181 27.78 -2.23 39.10
N LEU A 182 26.77 -2.45 38.26
CA LEU A 182 26.81 -2.06 36.86
C LEU A 182 26.43 -0.58 36.71
N VAL A 183 27.39 0.26 36.32
CA VAL A 183 27.15 1.70 36.05
C VAL A 183 26.61 1.85 34.63
N LYS A 184 27.24 1.19 33.66
CA LYS A 184 26.86 1.27 32.25
C LYS A 184 27.09 -0.06 31.56
N ALA A 185 26.04 -0.68 31.05
CA ALA A 185 26.16 -1.82 30.16
C ALA A 185 26.62 -1.41 28.76
N ARG A 186 27.31 -2.33 28.08
CA ARG A 186 27.58 -2.24 26.64
C ARG A 186 26.28 -2.23 25.83
N PRO A 187 26.18 -1.45 24.74
CA PRO A 187 25.05 -1.55 23.82
C PRO A 187 24.97 -2.93 23.18
N LEU A 188 23.79 -3.53 23.16
CA LEU A 188 23.55 -4.82 22.51
C LEU A 188 23.50 -4.63 20.99
N LYS A 189 24.26 -5.43 20.24
CA LYS A 189 24.18 -5.50 18.78
C LYS A 189 23.29 -6.67 18.39
N ILE A 190 22.18 -6.37 17.72
CA ILE A 190 21.23 -7.37 17.22
C ILE A 190 21.03 -7.21 15.72
N SER A 191 20.47 -8.22 15.06
CA SER A 191 19.97 -8.11 13.69
C SER A 191 18.48 -8.43 13.64
N VAL A 192 17.72 -7.71 12.81
CA VAL A 192 16.29 -7.95 12.58
C VAL A 192 16.07 -8.07 11.08
N ALA A 193 15.47 -9.17 10.63
CA ALA A 193 15.32 -9.51 9.22
C ALA A 193 13.93 -10.06 8.88
N GLY A 194 13.58 -10.02 7.59
CA GLY A 194 12.31 -10.52 7.06
C GLY A 194 11.20 -9.47 7.06
N GLU A 195 9.99 -9.86 7.46
CA GLU A 195 8.77 -9.03 7.40
C GLU A 195 8.69 -7.97 8.52
N VAL A 196 9.65 -7.04 8.50
CA VAL A 196 9.66 -5.79 9.27
C VAL A 196 9.77 -4.60 8.32
N SER A 197 9.34 -3.41 8.77
CA SER A 197 9.39 -2.20 7.94
C SER A 197 10.82 -1.79 7.51
N ARG A 198 11.83 -2.11 8.34
CA ARG A 198 13.25 -1.80 8.11
C ARG A 198 14.11 -2.96 8.60
N PRO A 199 14.43 -3.95 7.74
CA PRO A 199 15.40 -4.99 8.10
C PRO A 199 16.81 -4.38 8.21
N GLY A 200 17.64 -4.88 9.12
CA GLY A 200 18.99 -4.37 9.34
C GLY A 200 19.63 -4.79 10.67
N ALA A 201 20.85 -4.29 10.91
CA ALA A 201 21.53 -4.41 12.19
C ALA A 201 21.21 -3.19 13.08
N TYR A 202 20.99 -3.43 14.37
CA TYR A 202 20.56 -2.41 15.33
C TYR A 202 21.39 -2.48 16.62
N THR A 203 21.61 -1.31 17.23
CA THR A 203 22.24 -1.18 18.54
C THR A 203 21.21 -0.70 19.56
N MET A 204 21.04 -1.44 20.64
CA MET A 204 20.12 -1.08 21.73
C MET A 204 20.92 -0.74 22.99
N GLY A 205 20.64 0.41 23.58
CA GLY A 205 21.13 0.76 24.91
C GLY A 205 20.34 0.04 26.00
N LEU A 206 21.02 -0.27 27.10
CA LEU A 206 20.40 -0.61 28.38
C LEU A 206 20.46 0.67 29.23
N ASN A 207 19.32 1.20 29.65
CA ASN A 207 19.30 2.35 30.55
C ASN A 207 19.50 1.90 32.00
N GLU A 208 19.99 2.82 32.85
CA GLU A 208 20.30 2.53 34.25
C GLU A 208 19.08 1.95 34.99
N GLY A 209 19.26 0.79 35.62
CA GLY A 209 18.20 0.08 36.35
C GLY A 209 17.12 -0.62 35.51
N GLN A 210 17.20 -0.60 34.17
CA GLN A 210 16.18 -1.22 33.32
C GLN A 210 16.40 -2.71 33.05
N GLN A 211 15.29 -3.43 32.85
CA GLN A 211 15.27 -4.78 32.29
C GLN A 211 15.89 -4.78 30.88
N PHE A 212 16.38 -5.95 30.44
CA PHE A 212 16.87 -6.12 29.08
C PHE A 212 15.83 -5.72 28.04
N PRO A 213 16.25 -5.13 26.91
CA PRO A 213 15.34 -4.82 25.83
C PRO A 213 14.72 -6.11 25.29
N SER A 214 13.42 -6.06 25.03
CA SER A 214 12.63 -7.22 24.62
C SER A 214 12.51 -7.36 23.11
N LEU A 215 12.05 -8.52 22.66
CA LEU A 215 11.82 -8.84 21.25
C LEU A 215 10.91 -7.80 20.57
N THR A 216 9.83 -7.37 21.21
CA THR A 216 8.92 -6.36 20.66
C THR A 216 9.57 -4.97 20.58
N GLN A 217 10.50 -4.63 21.48
CA GLN A 217 11.26 -3.38 21.39
C GLN A 217 12.21 -3.38 20.18
N ALA A 218 12.89 -4.49 19.91
CA ALA A 218 13.71 -4.64 18.71
C ALA A 218 12.89 -4.57 17.41
N ILE A 219 11.73 -5.23 17.37
CA ILE A 219 10.80 -5.15 16.24
C ILE A 219 10.31 -3.71 16.02
N ASN A 220 9.98 -2.98 17.10
CA ASN A 220 9.63 -1.55 17.04
C ASN A 220 10.78 -0.69 16.51
N LEU A 221 12.02 -0.95 16.93
CA LEU A 221 13.22 -0.25 16.42
C LEU A 221 13.46 -0.51 14.93
N ALA A 222 13.11 -1.71 14.44
CA ALA A 222 13.02 -2.07 13.02
C ALA A 222 11.77 -1.48 12.31
N GLY A 223 11.04 -0.56 12.95
CA GLY A 223 9.87 0.11 12.38
C GLY A 223 8.58 -0.74 12.41
N GLY A 224 8.55 -1.81 13.20
CA GLY A 224 7.39 -2.68 13.41
C GLY A 224 7.27 -3.84 12.42
N ALA A 225 6.54 -4.88 12.82
CA ALA A 225 6.22 -6.06 12.00
C ALA A 225 5.18 -5.72 10.92
N THR A 226 5.39 -6.17 9.68
CA THR A 226 4.43 -5.88 8.60
C THR A 226 3.16 -6.75 8.73
N LEU A 227 2.07 -6.35 8.06
CA LEU A 227 0.80 -7.09 8.04
C LEU A 227 0.85 -8.51 7.43
N THR A 228 2.00 -8.97 6.91
CA THR A 228 2.22 -10.34 6.41
C THR A 228 3.28 -11.11 7.21
N ALA A 229 3.78 -10.55 8.31
CA ALA A 229 4.70 -11.24 9.20
C ALA A 229 4.02 -12.43 9.91
N ASP A 230 4.68 -13.59 9.92
CA ASP A 230 4.25 -14.71 10.76
C ASP A 230 4.67 -14.49 12.22
N VAL A 231 3.79 -13.82 12.96
CA VAL A 231 3.94 -13.56 14.39
C VAL A 231 3.70 -14.78 15.29
N LYS A 232 3.35 -15.94 14.73
CA LYS A 232 3.21 -17.21 15.49
C LYS A 232 4.54 -17.94 15.64
N GLN A 233 5.48 -17.69 14.73
CA GLN A 233 6.76 -18.40 14.59
C GLN A 233 7.90 -17.40 14.33
N VAL A 234 8.07 -16.43 15.24
CA VAL A 234 9.23 -15.53 15.20
C VAL A 234 10.46 -16.33 15.62
N GLU A 235 11.49 -16.35 14.77
CA GLU A 235 12.74 -17.04 15.04
C GLU A 235 13.72 -16.11 15.75
N LEU A 236 14.15 -16.50 16.96
CA LEU A 236 15.28 -15.89 17.66
C LEU A 236 16.46 -16.86 17.63
N ARG A 237 17.52 -16.50 16.91
CA ARG A 237 18.76 -17.27 16.83
C ARG A 237 19.78 -16.64 17.77
N ARG A 238 20.19 -17.40 18.79
CA ARG A 238 21.10 -16.94 19.85
C ARG A 238 22.36 -17.77 19.86
N ARG A 239 23.51 -17.12 20.03
CA ARG A 239 24.78 -17.79 20.29
C ARG A 239 24.93 -18.03 21.79
N GLU A 240 25.06 -19.29 22.19
CA GLU A 240 25.34 -19.66 23.57
C GLU A 240 26.84 -19.59 23.88
N SER A 241 27.19 -19.54 25.17
CA SER A 241 28.59 -19.49 25.65
C SER A 241 29.42 -20.72 25.23
N SER A 242 28.77 -21.84 24.87
CA SER A 242 29.39 -23.02 24.27
C SER A 242 29.82 -22.83 22.80
N GLY A 243 29.53 -21.67 22.21
CA GLY A 243 29.74 -21.37 20.79
C GLY A 243 28.64 -21.88 19.86
N GLN A 244 27.76 -22.77 20.34
CA GLN A 244 26.62 -23.29 19.60
C GLN A 244 25.57 -22.19 19.33
N ARG A 245 24.88 -22.30 18.19
CA ARG A 245 23.74 -21.43 17.83
C ARG A 245 22.45 -22.19 18.06
N ASN A 246 21.60 -21.69 18.96
CA ASN A 246 20.26 -22.21 19.20
C ASN A 246 19.23 -21.34 18.50
N THR A 247 18.19 -21.94 17.93
CA THR A 247 16.99 -21.24 17.45
C THR A 247 15.85 -21.48 18.42
N TYR A 248 15.19 -20.39 18.80
CA TYR A 248 13.99 -20.36 19.64
C TYR A 248 12.80 -19.90 18.79
N TYR A 249 11.66 -20.56 18.91
CA TYR A 249 10.43 -20.22 18.19
C TYR A 249 9.45 -19.55 19.14
N ILE A 250 9.07 -18.32 18.83
CA ILE A 250 8.35 -17.41 19.72
C ILE A 250 7.02 -17.02 19.08
N ASN A 251 5.95 -17.07 19.88
CA ASN A 251 4.59 -16.83 19.42
C ASN A 251 4.06 -15.51 19.97
N LEU A 252 4.40 -14.41 19.30
CA LEU A 252 3.89 -13.07 19.62
C LEU A 252 2.37 -12.93 19.42
N GLN A 253 1.70 -13.85 18.70
CA GLN A 253 0.23 -13.86 18.70
C GLN A 253 -0.34 -14.19 20.09
N GLN A 254 0.35 -14.98 20.92
CA GLN A 254 -0.09 -15.21 22.30
C GLN A 254 0.09 -13.98 23.20
N LEU A 255 1.04 -13.09 22.88
CA LEU A 255 1.15 -11.79 23.54
C LEU A 255 -0.07 -10.91 23.25
N ILE A 256 -0.54 -10.87 21.99
CA ILE A 256 -1.75 -10.14 21.59
C ILE A 256 -3.02 -10.78 22.20
N ASN A 257 -3.22 -12.08 21.99
CA ASN A 257 -4.50 -12.74 22.26
C ASN A 257 -4.69 -13.18 23.72
N ARG A 258 -3.61 -13.32 24.50
CA ARG A 258 -3.63 -13.89 25.86
C ARG A 258 -2.84 -13.07 26.87
N SER A 259 -2.26 -11.94 26.47
CA SER A 259 -1.34 -11.14 27.29
C SER A 259 -0.17 -11.96 27.87
N ASP A 260 0.28 -13.01 27.16
CA ASP A 260 1.38 -13.87 27.63
C ASP A 260 2.73 -13.17 27.44
N ILE A 261 3.11 -12.35 28.43
CA ILE A 261 4.36 -11.58 28.44
C ILE A 261 5.63 -12.44 28.31
N ARG A 262 5.56 -13.75 28.58
CA ARG A 262 6.71 -14.67 28.44
C ARG A 262 7.15 -14.83 26.99
N GLN A 263 6.29 -14.48 26.04
CA GLN A 263 6.62 -14.45 24.62
C GLN A 263 7.45 -13.22 24.23
N ASP A 264 7.41 -12.14 25.02
CA ASP A 264 8.25 -10.96 24.76
C ASP A 264 9.64 -11.13 25.40
N VAL A 265 10.40 -12.07 24.85
CA VAL A 265 11.66 -12.55 25.42
C VAL A 265 12.71 -11.44 25.50
N THR A 266 13.54 -11.49 26.54
CA THR A 266 14.70 -10.59 26.69
C THR A 266 15.79 -10.92 25.69
N LEU A 267 16.36 -9.89 25.08
CA LEU A 267 17.41 -10.00 24.06
C LEU A 267 18.82 -9.89 24.65
N ARG A 268 19.78 -10.49 23.94
CA ARG A 268 21.21 -10.52 24.28
C ARG A 268 22.04 -10.01 23.09
N ASP A 269 23.30 -9.68 23.38
CA ASP A 269 24.26 -9.28 22.35
C ASP A 269 24.50 -10.43 21.35
N GLY A 270 24.44 -10.13 20.06
CA GLY A 270 24.58 -11.09 18.97
C GLY A 270 23.33 -11.90 18.63
N ASP A 271 22.16 -11.56 19.19
CA ASP A 271 20.89 -12.19 18.79
C ASP A 271 20.48 -11.81 17.35
N GLU A 272 20.06 -12.80 16.56
CA GLU A 272 19.48 -12.61 15.23
C GLU A 272 17.97 -12.90 15.28
N ILE A 273 17.15 -11.94 14.85
CA ILE A 273 15.69 -12.01 14.87
C ILE A 273 15.18 -12.11 13.42
N LEU A 274 14.39 -13.13 13.12
CA LEU A 274 13.82 -13.37 11.78
C LEU A 274 12.30 -13.51 11.85
N LEU A 275 11.59 -12.61 11.15
CA LEU A 275 10.15 -12.67 10.95
C LEU A 275 9.88 -13.16 9.53
N ARG A 276 9.35 -14.39 9.37
CA ARG A 276 9.02 -14.92 8.03
C ARG A 276 7.74 -14.28 7.48
N THR A 277 7.55 -14.38 6.17
CA THR A 277 6.22 -14.13 5.58
C THR A 277 5.27 -15.28 5.91
N THR A 278 4.04 -14.96 6.28
CA THR A 278 2.96 -15.95 6.39
C THR A 278 2.67 -16.56 5.02
N THR A 279 2.35 -17.85 4.99
CA THR A 279 1.98 -18.58 3.76
C THR A 279 0.56 -18.27 3.31
N ALA A 280 -0.35 -17.99 4.25
CA ALA A 280 -1.74 -17.62 3.99
C ALA A 280 -2.10 -16.36 4.80
N ILE A 281 -2.63 -15.35 4.12
CA ILE A 281 -3.12 -14.12 4.75
C ILE A 281 -4.52 -14.38 5.27
N ASN A 282 -4.72 -14.22 6.58
CA ASN A 282 -6.03 -14.28 7.22
C ASN A 282 -6.44 -12.84 7.62
N PRO A 283 -7.58 -12.31 7.11
CA PRO A 283 -7.96 -10.92 7.32
C PRO A 283 -8.06 -10.51 8.78
N GLU A 284 -8.65 -11.37 9.62
CA GLU A 284 -8.81 -11.14 11.05
C GLU A 284 -7.47 -11.10 11.78
N GLN A 285 -6.54 -11.99 11.43
CA GLN A 285 -5.19 -11.97 12.01
C GLN A 285 -4.42 -10.73 11.57
N THR A 286 -4.63 -10.24 10.33
CA THR A 286 -4.06 -8.98 9.84
C THR A 286 -4.65 -7.76 10.56
N ARG A 287 -5.95 -7.73 10.86
CA ARG A 287 -6.59 -6.66 11.67
C ARG A 287 -6.13 -6.68 13.14
N LEU A 288 -6.02 -7.87 13.75
CA LEU A 288 -5.47 -8.01 15.11
C LEU A 288 -4.01 -7.56 15.15
N LEU A 289 -3.21 -7.95 14.15
CA LEU A 289 -1.81 -7.54 14.05
C LEU A 289 -1.68 -6.02 13.85
N SER A 290 -2.50 -5.37 13.01
CA SER A 290 -2.39 -3.91 12.79
C SER A 290 -2.59 -3.07 14.06
N ASN A 291 -3.29 -3.61 15.05
CA ASN A 291 -3.54 -2.96 16.33
C ASN A 291 -2.49 -3.30 17.40
N ALA A 292 -1.52 -4.16 17.11
CA ALA A 292 -0.48 -4.55 18.06
C ALA A 292 0.53 -3.42 18.30
N SER A 293 1.04 -3.31 19.53
CA SER A 293 2.01 -2.27 19.92
C SER A 293 3.33 -2.30 19.13
N PHE A 294 3.66 -3.46 18.54
CA PHE A 294 4.84 -3.76 17.73
C PHE A 294 4.59 -3.86 16.21
N ALA A 295 3.38 -3.49 15.76
CA ALA A 295 3.06 -3.46 14.34
C ALA A 295 3.75 -2.30 13.60
N ALA A 296 3.93 -2.48 12.28
CA ALA A 296 4.37 -1.42 11.39
C ALA A 296 3.41 -0.23 11.43
N ASN A 297 3.94 0.99 11.43
CA ASN A 297 3.13 2.20 11.51
C ASN A 297 2.30 2.40 10.23
N ALA A 298 1.00 2.10 10.33
CA ALA A 298 0.02 2.16 9.25
C ALA A 298 -0.46 3.57 8.88
N SER A 299 -0.03 4.62 9.60
CA SER A 299 -0.46 6.01 9.40
C SER A 299 0.14 6.69 8.15
N ARG A 300 1.09 6.05 7.47
CA ARG A 300 1.77 6.65 6.32
C ARG A 300 0.86 6.55 5.09
N PRO A 301 0.75 7.61 4.25
CA PRO A 301 0.18 7.47 2.92
C PRO A 301 0.96 6.41 2.16
N ILE A 302 0.25 5.50 1.50
CA ILE A 302 0.83 4.44 0.69
C ILE A 302 0.47 4.64 -0.78
N GLN A 303 1.33 4.21 -1.69
CA GLN A 303 1.00 4.11 -3.11
C GLN A 303 0.46 2.71 -3.43
N VAL A 304 -0.70 2.65 -4.09
CA VAL A 304 -1.33 1.42 -4.59
C VAL A 304 -1.78 1.61 -6.03
N ALA A 305 -1.95 0.51 -6.77
CA ALA A 305 -2.54 0.52 -8.09
C ALA A 305 -3.97 -0.04 -8.04
N VAL A 306 -4.92 0.59 -8.73
CA VAL A 306 -6.29 0.10 -8.90
C VAL A 306 -6.52 -0.09 -10.40
N VAL A 307 -6.84 -1.31 -10.83
CA VAL A 307 -6.92 -1.69 -12.25
C VAL A 307 -8.15 -2.54 -12.56
N GLY A 308 -8.69 -2.38 -13.78
CA GLY A 308 -9.80 -3.17 -14.31
C GLY A 308 -11.13 -2.40 -14.32
N GLU A 309 -12.20 -3.01 -13.80
CA GLU A 309 -13.57 -2.45 -13.74
C GLU A 309 -13.76 -1.41 -12.62
N VAL A 310 -13.03 -0.30 -12.74
CA VAL A 310 -13.19 0.92 -11.95
C VAL A 310 -13.29 2.13 -12.87
N VAL A 311 -13.87 3.24 -12.40
CA VAL A 311 -14.06 4.44 -13.24
C VAL A 311 -12.73 5.00 -13.73
N ASN A 312 -11.77 5.15 -12.81
CA ASN A 312 -10.46 5.71 -13.11
C ASN A 312 -9.39 4.67 -12.71
N PRO A 313 -8.97 3.75 -13.61
CA PRO A 313 -7.85 2.86 -13.33
C PRO A 313 -6.54 3.67 -13.30
N GLY A 314 -5.66 3.39 -12.33
CA GLY A 314 -4.44 4.17 -12.14
C GLY A 314 -3.70 3.87 -10.84
N ALA A 315 -2.64 4.64 -10.59
CA ALA A 315 -1.90 4.62 -9.32
C ALA A 315 -2.41 5.73 -8.38
N TYR A 316 -2.72 5.36 -7.14
CA TYR A 316 -3.32 6.23 -6.14
C TYR A 316 -2.49 6.27 -4.86
N VAL A 317 -2.47 7.43 -4.22
CA VAL A 317 -1.93 7.57 -2.86
C VAL A 317 -3.10 7.52 -1.88
N VAL A 318 -3.16 6.45 -1.08
CA VAL A 318 -4.23 6.21 -0.11
C VAL A 318 -3.69 6.46 1.28
N LYS A 319 -4.39 7.27 2.07
CA LYS A 319 -4.01 7.58 3.45
C LYS A 319 -5.01 6.93 4.40
N GLY A 320 -4.48 6.27 5.43
CA GLY A 320 -5.27 5.73 6.53
C GLY A 320 -6.13 6.79 7.24
N GLU A 321 -7.30 6.37 7.71
CA GLU A 321 -8.32 7.26 8.27
C GLU A 321 -7.95 7.71 9.69
N THR A 322 -7.98 9.02 9.92
CA THR A 322 -7.68 9.62 11.23
C THR A 322 -8.92 9.59 12.12
N LEU A 323 -9.03 8.53 12.94
CA LEU A 323 -10.14 8.33 13.87
C LEU A 323 -10.07 9.35 15.02
N GLY A 324 -10.71 10.51 14.80
CA GLY A 324 -11.03 11.50 15.84
C GLY A 324 -9.87 12.36 16.32
N ASN A 325 -9.87 13.64 15.93
CA ASN A 325 -9.05 14.69 16.56
C ASN A 325 -9.58 15.10 17.94
N ASN A 326 -9.78 14.12 18.83
CA ASN A 326 -10.01 14.40 20.24
C ASN A 326 -8.66 14.70 20.89
N ASN A 327 -8.32 16.00 20.93
CA ASN A 327 -7.20 16.55 21.70
C ASN A 327 -7.46 16.38 23.22
N ILE A 328 -7.47 15.13 23.68
CA ILE A 328 -7.51 14.76 25.10
C ILE A 328 -6.10 14.98 25.63
N ASN A 329 -5.88 16.20 26.11
CA ASN A 329 -4.60 16.66 26.64
C ASN A 329 -4.38 16.10 28.06
N ILE A 330 -4.22 14.78 28.16
CA ILE A 330 -3.78 14.08 29.37
C ILE A 330 -2.26 13.98 29.30
N GLY A 331 -1.59 14.54 30.31
CA GLY A 331 -0.22 15.02 30.19
C GLY A 331 0.83 14.00 29.73
N SER A 332 1.74 14.48 28.88
CA SER A 332 3.05 13.90 28.56
C SER A 332 3.10 12.49 27.96
N ALA A 333 1.96 11.85 27.69
CA ALA A 333 1.90 10.64 26.88
C ALA A 333 1.60 11.02 25.43
N ASP A 334 2.49 10.67 24.49
CA ASP A 334 2.20 10.71 23.06
C ASP A 334 1.06 9.72 22.75
N ILE A 335 -0.18 10.19 22.81
CA ILE A 335 -1.32 9.45 22.29
C ILE A 335 -1.11 9.33 20.79
N ARG A 336 -0.62 8.17 20.35
CA ARG A 336 -0.58 7.78 18.94
C ARG A 336 -1.99 7.98 18.41
N SER A 337 -2.20 9.01 17.59
CA SER A 337 -3.43 9.18 16.81
C SER A 337 -3.71 7.85 16.13
N THR A 338 -4.84 7.22 16.48
CA THR A 338 -5.18 5.85 16.08
C THR A 338 -5.65 5.87 14.62
N ASN A 339 -4.69 6.14 13.74
CA ASN A 339 -4.90 6.21 12.31
C ASN A 339 -5.09 4.79 11.80
N ALA A 340 -6.33 4.48 11.41
CA ALA A 340 -6.67 3.18 10.85
C ALA A 340 -5.86 2.95 9.57
N PRO A 341 -5.35 1.74 9.31
CA PRO A 341 -4.66 1.45 8.07
C PRO A 341 -5.56 1.73 6.85
N PRO A 342 -5.00 2.18 5.72
CA PRO A 342 -5.76 2.34 4.48
C PRO A 342 -6.35 1.00 4.01
N THR A 343 -7.55 1.02 3.42
CA THR A 343 -8.27 -0.21 3.02
C THR A 343 -8.61 -0.26 1.53
N VAL A 344 -8.93 -1.46 1.02
CA VAL A 344 -9.29 -1.67 -0.40
C VAL A 344 -10.51 -0.81 -0.79
N THR A 345 -11.52 -0.73 0.08
CA THR A 345 -12.71 0.11 -0.12
C THR A 345 -12.34 1.59 -0.30
N GLN A 346 -11.42 2.11 0.53
CA GLN A 346 -10.94 3.48 0.41
C GLN A 346 -10.18 3.73 -0.90
N ALA A 347 -9.34 2.78 -1.32
CA ALA A 347 -8.61 2.87 -2.59
C ALA A 347 -9.55 2.87 -3.81
N ILE A 348 -10.58 2.02 -3.81
CA ILE A 348 -11.60 1.97 -4.86
C ILE A 348 -12.46 3.25 -4.87
N ALA A 349 -12.84 3.77 -3.71
CA ALA A 349 -13.56 5.05 -3.61
C ALA A 349 -12.74 6.22 -4.19
N ILE A 350 -11.43 6.27 -3.92
CA ILE A 350 -10.51 7.26 -4.52
C ILE A 350 -10.37 7.08 -6.04
N ALA A 351 -10.46 5.85 -6.56
CA ALA A 351 -10.51 5.55 -8.00
C ALA A 351 -11.85 5.94 -8.66
N GLY A 352 -12.79 6.53 -7.91
CA GLY A 352 -14.12 6.92 -8.39
C GLY A 352 -15.15 5.80 -8.34
N GLY A 353 -14.86 4.70 -7.63
CA GLY A 353 -15.76 3.55 -7.49
C GLY A 353 -15.59 2.48 -8.58
N ILE A 354 -16.30 1.36 -8.37
CA ILE A 354 -16.43 0.27 -9.35
C ILE A 354 -17.47 0.60 -10.42
N THR A 355 -17.23 0.08 -11.63
CA THR A 355 -18.24 0.08 -12.70
C THR A 355 -19.29 -1.01 -12.43
N GLN A 356 -20.41 -0.98 -13.16
CA GLN A 356 -21.46 -2.00 -13.00
C GLN A 356 -21.11 -3.33 -13.65
N ASP A 357 -20.21 -3.31 -14.63
CA ASP A 357 -19.61 -4.49 -15.27
C ASP A 357 -18.63 -5.24 -14.35
N ALA A 358 -18.36 -4.72 -13.14
CA ALA A 358 -17.40 -5.29 -12.19
C ALA A 358 -17.85 -6.62 -11.58
N ASN A 359 -16.96 -7.61 -11.61
CA ASN A 359 -17.09 -8.82 -10.81
C ASN A 359 -16.73 -8.55 -9.34
N VAL A 360 -17.69 -8.07 -8.58
CA VAL A 360 -17.53 -7.81 -7.14
C VAL A 360 -17.34 -9.06 -6.29
N ARG A 361 -17.67 -10.25 -6.79
CA ARG A 361 -17.46 -11.52 -6.06
C ARG A 361 -16.02 -12.04 -6.15
N GLN A 362 -15.20 -11.46 -7.03
CA GLN A 362 -13.85 -11.93 -7.31
C GLN A 362 -12.84 -10.78 -7.46
N VAL A 363 -12.92 -9.78 -6.57
CA VAL A 363 -11.90 -8.74 -6.47
C VAL A 363 -10.60 -9.39 -5.97
N LYS A 364 -9.46 -9.04 -6.55
CA LYS A 364 -8.15 -9.58 -6.15
C LYS A 364 -7.20 -8.48 -5.69
N VAL A 365 -6.53 -8.68 -4.55
CA VAL A 365 -5.38 -7.86 -4.15
C VAL A 365 -4.11 -8.66 -4.39
N ARG A 366 -3.24 -8.14 -5.27
CA ARG A 366 -1.89 -8.67 -5.52
C ARG A 366 -0.91 -7.88 -4.66
N ARG A 367 -0.27 -8.56 -3.72
CA ARG A 367 0.67 -7.99 -2.74
C ARG A 367 2.07 -8.53 -2.97
N LEU A 368 3.08 -7.66 -2.96
CA LEU A 368 4.48 -8.07 -2.96
C LEU A 368 4.98 -8.25 -1.52
N THR A 369 5.59 -9.38 -1.20
CA THR A 369 6.26 -9.60 0.09
C THR A 369 7.66 -9.00 0.09
N GLN A 370 8.29 -8.83 1.27
CA GLN A 370 9.69 -8.40 1.37
C GLN A 370 10.67 -9.40 0.73
N GLY A 371 10.24 -10.66 0.55
CA GLY A 371 10.98 -11.69 -0.18
C GLY A 371 10.81 -11.64 -1.71
N GLY A 372 10.04 -10.69 -2.26
CA GLY A 372 9.78 -10.56 -3.69
C GLY A 372 8.72 -11.51 -4.27
N THR A 373 8.07 -12.33 -3.42
CA THR A 373 6.98 -13.22 -3.85
C THR A 373 5.68 -12.42 -3.96
N GLN A 374 4.91 -12.63 -5.02
CA GLN A 374 3.55 -12.11 -5.12
C GLN A 374 2.55 -13.04 -4.45
N GLN A 375 1.71 -12.49 -3.57
CA GLN A 375 0.56 -13.16 -2.97
C GLN A 375 -0.73 -12.59 -3.56
N GLU A 376 -1.67 -13.44 -3.97
CA GLU A 376 -3.02 -13.02 -4.36
C GLU A 376 -3.99 -13.27 -3.19
N ILE A 377 -4.79 -12.26 -2.87
CA ILE A 377 -5.88 -12.34 -1.90
C ILE A 377 -7.18 -12.15 -2.69
N ALA A 378 -8.05 -13.16 -2.72
CA ALA A 378 -9.37 -13.07 -3.33
C ALA A 378 -10.39 -12.55 -2.30
N LEU A 379 -11.27 -11.64 -2.73
CA LEU A 379 -12.22 -10.91 -1.88
C LEU A 379 -13.60 -10.91 -2.53
N ASP A 380 -14.61 -11.13 -1.70
CA ASP A 380 -16.01 -11.09 -2.11
C ASP A 380 -16.68 -9.82 -1.57
N PHE A 381 -16.65 -8.76 -2.38
CA PHE A 381 -17.24 -7.46 -2.04
C PHE A 381 -18.77 -7.52 -1.97
N TRP A 382 -19.41 -8.58 -2.49
CA TRP A 382 -20.85 -8.80 -2.27
C TRP A 382 -21.17 -9.05 -0.80
N GLN A 383 -20.30 -9.75 -0.07
CA GLN A 383 -20.45 -10.00 1.36
C GLN A 383 -20.26 -8.71 2.17
N LEU A 384 -19.27 -7.88 1.81
CA LEU A 384 -19.10 -6.54 2.38
C LEU A 384 -20.36 -5.68 2.18
N LEU A 385 -20.88 -5.62 0.96
CA LEU A 385 -22.00 -4.75 0.60
C LEU A 385 -23.36 -5.20 1.17
N ARG A 386 -23.63 -6.51 1.23
CA ARG A 386 -24.94 -7.04 1.65
C ARG A 386 -24.99 -7.48 3.10
N GLN A 387 -23.87 -7.95 3.65
CA GLN A 387 -23.79 -8.51 5.00
C GLN A 387 -23.00 -7.61 5.98
N GLY A 388 -22.32 -6.57 5.46
CA GLY A 388 -21.42 -5.75 6.27
C GLY A 388 -20.13 -6.47 6.67
N ASP A 389 -19.73 -7.52 5.94
CA ASP A 389 -18.55 -8.33 6.29
C ASP A 389 -17.24 -7.56 6.07
N LEU A 390 -16.76 -6.94 7.15
CA LEU A 390 -15.50 -6.19 7.19
C LEU A 390 -14.25 -7.08 7.00
N THR A 391 -14.36 -8.42 7.02
CA THR A 391 -13.22 -9.29 6.70
C THR A 391 -12.80 -9.20 5.23
N GLN A 392 -13.73 -8.78 4.36
CA GLN A 392 -13.49 -8.59 2.92
C GLN A 392 -12.79 -7.24 2.61
N ASP A 393 -12.84 -6.27 3.53
CA ASP A 393 -12.15 -4.98 3.36
C ASP A 393 -10.71 -5.06 3.89
N ILE A 394 -9.81 -5.58 3.07
CA ILE A 394 -8.40 -5.82 3.45
C ILE A 394 -7.65 -4.51 3.73
N LEU A 395 -6.82 -4.55 4.78
CA LEU A 395 -5.83 -3.52 5.08
C LEU A 395 -4.71 -3.56 4.04
N LEU A 396 -4.48 -2.44 3.34
CA LEU A 396 -3.53 -2.30 2.25
C LEU A 396 -2.09 -2.08 2.72
N LYS A 397 -1.15 -2.31 1.81
CA LYS A 397 0.29 -2.02 1.92
C LYS A 397 0.79 -1.23 0.70
N GLU A 398 1.93 -0.58 0.90
CA GLU A 398 2.75 0.00 -0.17
C GLU A 398 2.98 -1.01 -1.31
N GLY A 399 2.66 -0.60 -2.54
CA GLY A 399 2.83 -1.40 -3.74
C GLY A 399 1.73 -2.44 -4.01
N ASP A 400 0.68 -2.53 -3.19
CA ASP A 400 -0.46 -3.41 -3.49
C ASP A 400 -1.13 -3.02 -4.81
N THR A 401 -1.57 -4.02 -5.58
CA THR A 401 -2.35 -3.85 -6.80
C THR A 401 -3.73 -4.49 -6.64
N ILE A 402 -4.77 -3.67 -6.67
CA ILE A 402 -6.18 -4.07 -6.61
C ILE A 402 -6.67 -4.29 -8.04
N LEU A 403 -7.07 -5.53 -8.35
CA LEU A 403 -7.59 -5.96 -9.64
C LEU A 403 -9.09 -6.26 -9.50
N VAL A 404 -9.90 -5.50 -10.23
CA VAL A 404 -11.35 -5.72 -10.37
C VAL A 404 -11.61 -6.24 -11.78
N THR A 405 -11.98 -7.51 -11.93
CA THR A 405 -12.24 -8.10 -13.26
C THR A 405 -13.64 -7.75 -13.76
N LYS A 406 -13.87 -7.94 -15.07
CA LYS A 406 -15.22 -7.91 -15.64
C LYS A 406 -16.00 -9.17 -15.23
N ALA A 407 -17.29 -9.02 -15.00
CA ALA A 407 -18.22 -10.14 -14.84
C ALA A 407 -18.63 -10.68 -16.21
N ASP A 408 -18.55 -12.01 -16.40
CA ASP A 408 -19.01 -12.67 -17.63
C ASP A 408 -20.55 -12.62 -17.75
N GLU A 409 -21.24 -12.78 -16.61
CA GLU A 409 -22.69 -12.59 -16.48
C GLU A 409 -22.99 -11.83 -15.18
N ILE A 410 -23.86 -10.81 -15.24
CA ILE A 410 -24.26 -10.01 -14.08
C ILE A 410 -25.69 -10.39 -13.71
N ALA A 411 -25.88 -11.00 -12.54
CA ALA A 411 -27.22 -11.23 -12.02
C ALA A 411 -27.94 -9.87 -11.80
N PRO A 412 -29.19 -9.69 -12.24
CA PRO A 412 -29.89 -8.39 -12.12
C PRO A 412 -29.97 -7.84 -10.69
N GLU A 413 -30.03 -8.73 -9.70
CA GLU A 413 -29.95 -8.40 -8.26
C GLU A 413 -28.63 -7.74 -7.85
N VAL A 414 -27.52 -8.09 -8.50
CA VAL A 414 -26.19 -7.52 -8.23
C VAL A 414 -26.09 -6.13 -8.86
N ALA A 415 -26.48 -5.98 -10.14
CA ALA A 415 -26.43 -4.69 -10.84
C ALA A 415 -27.16 -3.55 -10.08
N LEU A 416 -28.37 -3.83 -9.59
CA LEU A 416 -29.16 -2.88 -8.80
C LEU A 416 -28.50 -2.56 -7.45
N ALA A 417 -28.07 -3.58 -6.71
CA ALA A 417 -27.43 -3.39 -5.41
C ALA A 417 -26.04 -2.73 -5.50
N LEU A 418 -25.36 -2.79 -6.64
CA LEU A 418 -24.17 -1.98 -6.90
C LEU A 418 -24.55 -0.51 -7.12
N ALA A 419 -25.51 -0.22 -7.99
CA ALA A 419 -25.92 1.15 -8.32
C ALA A 419 -26.32 1.99 -7.09
N ASP A 420 -26.93 1.38 -6.07
CA ASP A 420 -27.31 2.03 -4.81
C ASP A 420 -26.19 2.06 -3.74
N SER A 421 -24.99 1.54 -4.04
CA SER A 421 -23.91 1.38 -3.06
C SER A 421 -22.92 2.56 -3.00
N ASN A 422 -22.37 2.80 -1.81
CA ASN A 422 -21.27 3.76 -1.60
C ASN A 422 -19.94 3.37 -2.30
N LEU A 423 -19.88 2.19 -2.93
CA LEU A 423 -18.73 1.73 -3.72
C LEU A 423 -18.90 2.01 -5.22
N SER A 424 -20.10 2.36 -5.68
CA SER A 424 -20.33 2.77 -7.06
C SER A 424 -19.97 4.23 -7.32
N ALA A 425 -19.73 4.53 -8.59
CA ALA A 425 -19.42 5.87 -9.05
C ALA A 425 -20.56 6.86 -8.76
N ALA A 426 -20.26 7.96 -8.07
CA ALA A 426 -21.23 9.04 -7.87
C ALA A 426 -21.59 9.74 -9.21
N ALA A 427 -20.65 9.78 -10.14
CA ALA A 427 -20.85 10.22 -11.51
C ALA A 427 -19.86 9.52 -12.46
N ILE A 428 -20.23 9.40 -13.73
CA ILE A 428 -19.37 8.97 -14.83
C ILE A 428 -19.12 10.17 -15.78
N PRO A 429 -17.87 10.39 -16.21
CA PRO A 429 -17.55 11.43 -17.18
C PRO A 429 -17.91 10.96 -18.59
N VAL A 430 -18.63 11.78 -19.35
CA VAL A 430 -18.88 11.61 -20.79
C VAL A 430 -18.52 12.90 -21.52
N ASN A 431 -18.10 12.80 -22.78
CA ASN A 431 -17.69 13.96 -23.56
C ASN A 431 -18.74 14.29 -24.62
N VAL A 432 -19.43 15.42 -24.46
CA VAL A 432 -20.42 15.90 -25.44
C VAL A 432 -19.77 16.95 -26.32
N VAL A 433 -19.69 16.69 -27.63
CA VAL A 433 -18.98 17.53 -28.59
C VAL A 433 -19.85 17.82 -29.81
N GLY A 434 -19.53 18.91 -30.52
CA GLY A 434 -20.30 19.36 -31.68
C GLY A 434 -21.33 20.44 -31.34
N GLN A 435 -22.49 20.42 -32.00
CA GLN A 435 -23.49 21.49 -31.91
C GLN A 435 -24.45 21.32 -30.71
N VAL A 436 -23.90 21.44 -29.51
CA VAL A 436 -24.68 21.52 -28.25
C VAL A 436 -24.49 22.87 -27.58
N GLN A 437 -25.37 23.26 -26.66
CA GLN A 437 -25.29 24.56 -25.98
C GLN A 437 -24.01 24.70 -25.13
N ARG A 438 -23.55 23.63 -24.48
CA ARG A 438 -22.33 23.58 -23.66
C ARG A 438 -21.50 22.34 -24.00
N PRO A 439 -20.68 22.36 -25.05
CA PRO A 439 -19.80 21.24 -25.38
C PRO A 439 -18.68 21.13 -24.35
N GLY A 440 -18.29 19.90 -24.01
CA GLY A 440 -17.25 19.61 -23.03
C GLY A 440 -17.45 18.28 -22.32
N ASN A 441 -16.71 18.10 -21.22
CA ASN A 441 -16.89 17.00 -20.30
C ASN A 441 -18.14 17.25 -19.44
N VAL A 442 -19.05 16.28 -19.42
CA VAL A 442 -20.31 16.30 -18.67
C VAL A 442 -20.29 15.14 -17.69
N GLN A 443 -20.69 15.41 -16.44
CA GLN A 443 -20.78 14.41 -15.38
C GLN A 443 -22.24 13.98 -15.25
N VAL A 444 -22.53 12.70 -15.49
CA VAL A 444 -23.86 12.09 -15.36
C VAL A 444 -23.83 10.93 -14.38
N LYS A 445 -24.98 10.41 -13.94
CA LYS A 445 -25.01 9.25 -13.04
C LYS A 445 -24.66 7.95 -13.79
N PRO A 446 -24.23 6.88 -13.11
CA PRO A 446 -24.21 5.55 -13.71
C PRO A 446 -25.60 5.15 -14.20
N ASN A 447 -25.68 4.43 -15.33
CA ASN A 447 -26.93 4.14 -16.05
C ASN A 447 -27.75 5.34 -16.52
N SER A 448 -27.21 6.57 -16.48
CA SER A 448 -27.85 7.70 -17.13
C SER A 448 -28.07 7.39 -18.63
N PRO A 449 -29.30 7.56 -19.15
CA PRO A 449 -29.56 7.47 -20.57
C PRO A 449 -28.78 8.52 -21.35
N LEU A 450 -28.50 8.27 -22.63
CA LEU A 450 -27.85 9.22 -23.52
C LEU A 450 -28.54 10.60 -23.55
N ASN A 451 -29.87 10.62 -23.46
CA ASN A 451 -30.65 11.86 -23.34
C ASN A 451 -30.26 12.71 -22.12
N GLU A 452 -29.91 12.11 -20.98
CA GLU A 452 -29.56 12.86 -19.76
C GLU A 452 -28.24 13.64 -19.93
N ALA A 453 -27.23 13.05 -20.59
CA ALA A 453 -25.98 13.76 -20.89
C ALA A 453 -26.19 14.90 -21.89
N LEU A 454 -27.05 14.70 -22.89
CA LEU A 454 -27.38 15.74 -23.86
C LEU A 454 -28.13 16.90 -23.17
N LEU A 455 -29.08 16.61 -22.26
CA LEU A 455 -29.76 17.61 -21.44
C LEU A 455 -28.78 18.34 -20.49
N ALA A 456 -27.85 17.62 -19.88
CA ALA A 456 -26.82 18.21 -19.00
C ALA A 456 -25.82 19.11 -19.77
N ALA A 457 -25.55 18.81 -21.05
CA ALA A 457 -24.86 19.71 -22.00
C ALA A 457 -25.70 20.93 -22.43
N GLY A 458 -26.92 21.10 -21.88
CA GLY A 458 -27.86 22.16 -22.23
C GLY A 458 -28.72 21.85 -23.46
N GLY A 459 -28.64 20.64 -24.01
CA GLY A 459 -29.36 20.24 -25.21
C GLY A 459 -28.69 20.67 -26.51
N PHE A 460 -29.41 20.45 -27.62
CA PHE A 460 -29.01 20.83 -28.97
C PHE A 460 -28.85 22.36 -29.13
N ASP A 461 -27.91 22.79 -29.97
CA ASP A 461 -27.88 24.17 -30.49
C ASP A 461 -29.09 24.38 -31.42
N ASP A 462 -29.96 25.33 -31.07
CA ASP A 462 -31.24 25.48 -31.75
C ASP A 462 -31.16 25.88 -33.23
N VAL A 463 -30.03 26.45 -33.65
CA VAL A 463 -29.80 27.05 -34.98
C VAL A 463 -28.90 26.17 -35.85
N ARG A 464 -28.02 25.37 -35.25
CA ARG A 464 -26.92 24.68 -35.97
C ARG A 464 -26.89 23.17 -35.80
N ALA A 465 -27.61 22.60 -34.84
CA ALA A 465 -27.55 21.17 -34.55
C ALA A 465 -28.46 20.32 -35.45
N GLU A 466 -27.97 19.16 -35.84
CA GLU A 466 -28.82 18.08 -36.33
C GLU A 466 -29.60 17.49 -35.14
N LYS A 467 -30.87 17.88 -34.96
CA LYS A 467 -31.68 17.50 -33.78
C LYS A 467 -32.23 16.07 -33.81
N GLY A 468 -32.09 15.36 -34.94
CA GLY A 468 -32.66 14.03 -35.15
C GLY A 468 -31.69 12.86 -34.94
N SER A 469 -30.37 13.09 -35.02
CA SER A 469 -29.37 12.04 -34.83
C SER A 469 -28.13 12.53 -34.08
N VAL A 470 -27.49 11.62 -33.33
CA VAL A 470 -26.15 11.85 -32.77
C VAL A 470 -25.28 10.61 -32.99
N GLU A 471 -23.98 10.82 -33.14
CA GLU A 471 -23.01 9.73 -33.26
C GLU A 471 -22.44 9.45 -31.87
N LEU A 472 -22.83 8.32 -31.26
CA LEU A 472 -22.21 7.79 -30.06
C LEU A 472 -20.95 7.02 -30.45
N VAL A 473 -19.82 7.46 -29.90
CA VAL A 473 -18.51 6.84 -30.10
C VAL A 473 -18.04 6.26 -28.77
N ARG A 474 -17.93 4.92 -28.71
CA ARG A 474 -17.55 4.15 -27.53
C ARG A 474 -16.20 3.48 -27.75
N LEU A 475 -15.25 3.72 -26.84
CA LEU A 475 -13.94 3.08 -26.89
C LEU A 475 -13.96 1.78 -26.10
N ASN A 476 -13.89 0.66 -26.80
CA ASN A 476 -13.80 -0.66 -26.18
C ASN A 476 -12.39 -0.92 -25.62
N ARG A 477 -12.32 -1.74 -24.57
CA ARG A 477 -11.07 -2.06 -23.83
C ARG A 477 -9.97 -2.74 -24.66
N ASN A 478 -10.35 -3.40 -25.75
CA ASN A 478 -9.46 -3.98 -26.74
C ASN A 478 -8.85 -2.93 -27.70
N GLY A 479 -9.18 -1.65 -27.54
CA GLY A 479 -8.76 -0.56 -28.41
C GLY A 479 -9.62 -0.38 -29.67
N THR A 480 -10.69 -1.17 -29.87
CA THR A 480 -11.63 -0.91 -30.98
C THR A 480 -12.56 0.24 -30.62
N VAL A 481 -12.91 1.04 -31.63
CA VAL A 481 -13.89 2.12 -31.49
C VAL A 481 -15.18 1.67 -32.13
N GLU A 482 -16.24 1.57 -31.33
CA GLU A 482 -17.61 1.41 -31.82
C GLU A 482 -18.20 2.78 -32.13
N LYS A 483 -18.90 2.88 -33.25
CA LYS A 483 -19.62 4.09 -33.68
C LYS A 483 -21.05 3.72 -33.99
N ARG A 484 -22.00 4.31 -33.28
CA ARG A 484 -23.45 4.14 -33.51
C ARG A 484 -24.08 5.49 -33.79
N ASP A 485 -24.71 5.63 -34.94
CA ASP A 485 -25.63 6.75 -35.20
C ASP A 485 -26.98 6.40 -34.55
N ILE A 486 -27.38 7.19 -33.56
CA ILE A 486 -28.59 6.98 -32.74
C ILE A 486 -29.61 8.05 -33.13
N GLN A 487 -30.83 7.61 -33.44
CA GLN A 487 -31.96 8.52 -33.63
C GLN A 487 -32.50 8.94 -32.26
N ILE A 488 -32.54 10.26 -32.01
CA ILE A 488 -32.87 10.79 -30.69
C ILE A 488 -34.37 10.94 -30.53
N ASP A 489 -34.91 10.21 -29.55
CA ASP A 489 -36.25 10.42 -29.00
C ASP A 489 -36.13 10.77 -27.51
N PHE A 490 -36.42 12.03 -27.16
CA PHE A 490 -36.44 12.51 -25.77
C PHE A 490 -37.60 11.95 -24.94
N THR A 491 -38.60 11.34 -25.58
CA THR A 491 -39.75 10.71 -24.92
C THR A 491 -39.56 9.21 -24.68
N ALA A 492 -38.55 8.60 -25.32
CA ALA A 492 -38.29 7.17 -25.19
C ALA A 492 -37.64 6.80 -23.83
N PRO A 493 -38.10 5.73 -23.15
CA PRO A 493 -37.42 5.18 -21.98
C PRO A 493 -36.05 4.60 -22.37
N VAL A 494 -35.23 4.21 -21.38
CA VAL A 494 -33.90 3.60 -21.62
C VAL A 494 -34.00 2.38 -22.53
N ASN A 495 -33.32 2.41 -23.69
CA ASN A 495 -33.33 1.32 -24.68
C ASN A 495 -32.12 1.42 -25.63
N GLU A 496 -31.61 0.29 -26.14
CA GLU A 496 -30.36 0.26 -26.94
C GLU A 496 -30.44 0.94 -28.33
N GLU A 497 -31.63 1.25 -28.84
CA GLU A 497 -31.83 1.71 -30.23
C GLU A 497 -31.89 3.25 -30.35
N THR A 498 -32.56 3.91 -29.41
CA THR A 498 -32.81 5.37 -29.43
C THR A 498 -32.31 6.10 -28.18
N ASN A 499 -32.09 5.39 -27.06
CA ASN A 499 -31.69 6.01 -25.79
C ASN A 499 -30.86 5.06 -24.90
N PRO A 500 -29.67 4.60 -25.36
CA PRO A 500 -28.87 3.60 -24.66
C PRO A 500 -28.27 4.16 -23.35
N THR A 501 -27.87 3.25 -22.46
CA THR A 501 -27.12 3.63 -21.25
C THR A 501 -25.69 4.05 -21.59
N LEU A 502 -25.23 5.11 -20.92
CA LEU A 502 -23.89 5.64 -21.10
C LEU A 502 -22.85 4.88 -20.27
N GLN A 503 -21.67 4.74 -20.85
CA GLN A 503 -20.48 4.18 -20.21
C GLN A 503 -19.44 5.29 -19.95
N PRO A 504 -18.54 5.11 -18.95
CA PRO A 504 -17.47 6.06 -18.69
C PRO A 504 -16.61 6.32 -19.93
N ASN A 505 -16.40 7.59 -20.26
CA ASN A 505 -15.65 8.09 -21.41
C ASN A 505 -16.33 7.92 -22.78
N ASP A 506 -17.62 7.58 -22.84
CA ASP A 506 -18.40 7.71 -24.09
C ASP A 506 -18.29 9.14 -24.65
N VAL A 507 -18.21 9.24 -25.97
CA VAL A 507 -18.17 10.52 -26.70
C VAL A 507 -19.45 10.66 -27.53
N ILE A 508 -20.26 11.68 -27.24
CA ILE A 508 -21.49 11.98 -27.96
C ILE A 508 -21.20 13.12 -28.93
N ILE A 509 -21.25 12.84 -30.23
CA ILE A 509 -20.96 13.81 -31.30
C ILE A 509 -22.28 14.29 -31.92
N VAL A 510 -22.61 15.55 -31.70
CA VAL A 510 -23.75 16.22 -32.35
C VAL A 510 -23.31 16.86 -33.65
N LYS A 511 -23.78 16.31 -34.77
CA LYS A 511 -23.48 16.76 -36.12
C LYS A 511 -24.12 18.14 -36.39
N ARG A 512 -23.56 18.87 -37.36
CA ARG A 512 -24.10 20.17 -37.80
C ARG A 512 -25.12 19.95 -38.90
N ASP A 513 -26.29 20.58 -38.78
CA ASP A 513 -27.32 20.50 -39.80
C ASP A 513 -26.80 20.98 -41.17
N GLY A 514 -26.98 20.12 -42.19
CA GLY A 514 -26.54 20.35 -43.56
C GLY A 514 -27.39 21.35 -44.35
N VAL A 515 -28.61 21.67 -43.87
CA VAL A 515 -29.54 22.57 -44.58
C VAL A 515 -29.09 24.04 -44.53
N ALA A 516 -28.21 24.41 -43.59
CA ALA A 516 -27.63 25.75 -43.48
C ALA A 516 -26.50 26.06 -44.50
N ARG A 517 -26.73 25.76 -45.80
CA ARG A 517 -25.80 26.10 -46.91
C ARG A 517 -26.42 26.93 -48.05
N THR A 518 -27.66 27.38 -47.92
CA THR A 518 -28.35 28.20 -48.95
C THR A 518 -28.76 29.60 -48.52
N ALA A 519 -28.48 30.02 -47.27
CA ALA A 519 -28.78 31.37 -46.77
C ALA A 519 -27.54 32.31 -46.76
N ASP A 520 -26.45 31.93 -46.06
CA ASP A 520 -25.32 32.83 -45.75
C ASP A 520 -24.51 33.36 -46.95
N ASN A 521 -24.71 32.81 -48.16
CA ASN A 521 -24.06 33.27 -49.39
C ASN A 521 -24.95 34.21 -50.25
N VAL A 522 -26.24 34.34 -49.94
CA VAL A 522 -27.16 35.22 -50.71
C VAL A 522 -27.07 36.67 -50.20
N GLU A 523 -26.83 36.87 -48.90
CA GLU A 523 -26.71 38.19 -48.26
C GLU A 523 -25.31 38.84 -48.38
N ARG A 524 -24.55 38.51 -49.44
CA ARG A 524 -23.31 39.21 -49.80
C ARG A 524 -23.23 39.67 -51.25
N ILE A 525 -24.31 39.48 -52.04
CA ILE A 525 -24.34 39.77 -53.48
C ILE A 525 -25.28 40.95 -53.83
N SER A 526 -26.02 41.50 -52.86
CA SER A 526 -26.95 42.62 -53.03
C SER A 526 -26.40 44.00 -52.62
N ARG A 527 -25.29 44.41 -53.26
CA ARG A 527 -24.95 45.83 -53.59
C ARG A 527 -24.49 46.76 -52.43
N PRO A 528 -23.87 47.93 -52.71
CA PRO A 528 -23.80 48.68 -53.97
C PRO A 528 -22.49 48.60 -54.77
N ALA A 529 -22.66 48.66 -56.09
CA ALA A 529 -21.61 48.94 -57.05
C ALA A 529 -21.40 50.46 -57.23
N SER A 530 -20.35 50.82 -57.98
CA SER A 530 -20.17 52.12 -58.65
C SER A 530 -20.17 53.37 -57.76
N GLY A 531 -19.22 53.44 -56.82
CA GLY A 531 -18.39 54.64 -56.73
C GLY A 531 -17.18 54.47 -57.66
N ILE A 532 -16.65 55.56 -58.21
CA ILE A 532 -15.51 55.62 -59.15
C ILE A 532 -15.86 55.11 -60.57
N PHE A 533 -16.19 56.04 -61.48
CA PHE A 533 -15.38 56.36 -62.66
C PHE A 533 -16.02 57.54 -63.40
N ASN A 534 -15.56 58.76 -63.08
CA ASN A 534 -16.01 59.99 -63.71
C ASN A 534 -14.78 60.82 -64.13
N LEU A 535 -14.28 60.57 -65.34
CA LEU A 535 -13.29 61.37 -66.08
C LEU A 535 -13.49 61.03 -67.58
N ILE A 536 -14.15 61.90 -68.36
CA ILE A 536 -13.53 62.85 -69.33
C ILE A 536 -12.94 62.07 -70.54
N GLU A 537 -13.38 62.28 -71.80
CA GLU A 537 -13.40 63.55 -72.55
C GLU A 537 -14.33 63.54 -73.81
N LEU A 538 -15.27 64.51 -73.90
CA LEU A 538 -15.63 65.45 -75.01
C LEU A 538 -15.58 65.08 -76.55
N PRO A 539 -16.18 65.86 -77.49
CA PRO A 539 -17.37 65.44 -78.25
C PRO A 539 -17.28 65.46 -79.79
N ILE A 540 -18.29 64.92 -80.49
CA ILE A 540 -18.73 65.40 -81.83
C ILE A 540 -20.27 65.41 -81.93
N ARG A 541 -20.83 66.52 -82.45
CA ARG A 541 -22.24 66.70 -82.93
C ARG A 541 -22.24 66.82 -84.47
N LEU A 542 -23.46 66.80 -85.07
CA LEU A 542 -23.85 66.81 -86.52
C LEU A 542 -23.91 65.38 -87.10
N PHE A 543 -24.92 64.92 -87.86
CA PHE A 543 -26.12 65.47 -88.57
C PHE A 543 -27.18 64.31 -88.66
N ASN A 544 -28.47 64.40 -89.03
CA ASN A 544 -29.45 65.46 -89.38
C ASN A 544 -30.89 64.85 -89.19
N LEU A 545 -31.92 65.59 -88.71
CA LEU A 545 -33.03 66.25 -89.46
C LEU A 545 -34.22 65.36 -89.91
N LEU A 546 -35.46 65.89 -89.75
CA LEU A 546 -36.79 65.35 -90.13
C LEU A 546 -37.29 64.21 -89.20
N PHE A 547 -38.51 64.21 -88.64
CA PHE A 547 -39.68 65.10 -88.77
C PHE A 547 -40.10 65.69 -87.40
#